data_AF-T1FD36-F1
#
_entry.id   AF-T1FD36-F1
#
_cell.length_a   1.000
_cell.length_b   1.000
_cell.length_c   1.000
_cell.angle_alpha   90.00
_cell.angle_beta   90.00
_cell.angle_gamma   90.00
#
_symmetry.space_group_name_H-M   'P 1'
#
loop_
_entity.id
_entity.type
_entity.pdbx_description
1 polymer ?
#
loop_
_entity_poly.entity_id
_entity_poly.type
_entity_poly.pdbx_seq_one_letter_code
_entity_poly.pdbx_strand_id
1 'polypeptide(L)'
;MEYAECNKKMGGPYAATWMTAYLQTLDIAINKPFKDYLRLEINDYIENRMSRNKNNNFVKPNLQEVVSWVRNAWGKVTDSCVAKALKAGYLDKTSPFEASYIAKHDRLGPMILKEPESNEILAGIQGLDLEENDDIPEDE
;
A
#
# COMPACT_ATOMS: atom_id res chain seq x y z
N MET A 1 12.36 10.94 8.97
CA MET A 1 11.72 11.99 8.16
C MET A 1 10.24 12.02 8.53
N GLU A 2 9.80 13.21 8.87
CA GLU A 2 8.69 13.54 9.75
C GLU A 2 7.36 13.55 8.98
N TYR A 3 6.55 12.50 9.13
CA TYR A 3 5.23 12.38 8.49
C TYR A 3 4.30 13.56 8.81
N ALA A 4 4.49 14.20 9.97
CA ALA A 4 3.68 15.33 10.42
C ALA A 4 3.87 16.60 9.56
N GLU A 5 5.07 16.80 9.01
CA GLU A 5 5.39 18.03 8.29
C GLU A 5 4.84 18.04 6.85
N CYS A 6 4.57 16.86 6.29
CA CYS A 6 3.95 16.71 4.97
C CYS A 6 2.45 17.08 4.98
N ASN A 7 1.75 16.86 6.10
CA ASN A 7 0.31 17.12 6.22
C ASN A 7 -0.05 18.62 6.30
N LYS A 8 0.87 19.48 6.74
CA LYS A 8 0.57 20.91 6.98
C LYS A 8 0.48 21.76 5.71
N LYS A 9 0.93 21.25 4.56
CA LYS A 9 1.04 22.02 3.29
C LYS A 9 -0.05 21.75 2.24
N MET A 10 -0.97 20.81 2.46
CA MET A 10 -1.78 20.20 1.38
C MET A 10 -3.29 20.50 1.47
N GLY A 11 -3.67 21.73 1.82
CA GLY A 11 -5.08 22.18 1.88
C GLY A 11 -5.71 22.50 0.51
N GLY A 12 -5.59 21.62 -0.48
CA GLY A 12 -6.16 21.77 -1.82
C GLY A 12 -6.71 20.45 -2.37
N PRO A 13 -7.34 20.41 -3.57
CA PRO A 13 -8.20 19.32 -4.08
C PRO A 13 -7.46 18.05 -4.48
N TYR A 14 -6.35 17.74 -3.82
CA TYR A 14 -5.54 16.55 -4.00
C TYR A 14 -6.07 15.42 -3.11
N ALA A 15 -7.33 15.04 -3.30
CA ALA A 15 -7.94 13.99 -2.50
C ALA A 15 -7.35 12.59 -2.78
N ALA A 16 -6.67 12.40 -3.91
CA ALA A 16 -6.10 11.11 -4.28
C ALA A 16 -4.70 10.89 -3.68
N THR A 17 -3.91 11.93 -3.43
CA THR A 17 -2.52 11.80 -2.94
C THR A 17 -2.42 11.54 -1.44
N TRP A 18 -3.44 11.92 -0.64
CA TRP A 18 -3.45 11.61 0.80
C TRP A 18 -3.80 10.15 1.11
N MET A 19 -4.48 9.47 0.19
CA MET A 19 -4.88 8.07 0.39
C MET A 19 -3.79 7.07 0.03
N THR A 20 -2.80 7.44 -0.81
CA THR A 20 -1.67 6.56 -1.19
C THR A 20 -0.96 5.99 0.04
N ALA A 21 -0.78 6.81 1.10
CA ALA A 21 -0.18 6.39 2.38
C ALA A 21 -0.90 5.20 3.04
N TYR A 22 -2.23 5.15 2.90
CA TYR A 22 -3.09 4.21 3.62
C TYR A 22 -3.56 3.05 2.73
N LEU A 23 -3.83 3.30 1.44
CA LEU A 23 -4.37 2.33 0.50
C LEU A 23 -3.31 1.68 -0.38
N GLN A 24 -2.11 2.27 -0.49
CA GLN A 24 -1.02 1.78 -1.33
C GLN A 24 0.26 1.59 -0.51
N THR A 25 0.13 1.03 0.70
CA THR A 25 1.24 0.83 1.63
C THR A 25 2.40 0.05 1.02
N LEU A 26 2.13 -0.89 0.12
CA LEU A 26 3.17 -1.62 -0.62
C LEU A 26 3.98 -0.70 -1.55
N ASP A 27 3.34 0.26 -2.23
CA ASP A 27 4.06 1.18 -3.12
C ASP A 27 5.01 2.08 -2.30
N ILE A 28 4.57 2.53 -1.13
CA ILE A 28 5.39 3.40 -0.27
C ILE A 28 6.47 2.63 0.47
N ALA A 29 6.20 1.43 0.94
CA ALA A 29 7.13 0.69 1.78
C ALA A 29 8.08 -0.23 0.99
N ILE A 30 7.77 -0.54 -0.28
CA ILE A 30 8.59 -1.42 -1.13
C ILE A 30 9.03 -0.67 -2.40
N ASN A 31 8.10 -0.17 -3.20
CA ASN A 31 8.45 0.40 -4.50
C ASN A 31 9.21 1.73 -4.36
N LYS A 32 8.84 2.59 -3.43
CA LYS A 32 9.54 3.85 -3.15
C LYS A 32 10.98 3.61 -2.71
N PRO A 33 11.29 2.83 -1.65
CA PRO A 33 12.68 2.58 -1.27
C PRO A 33 13.46 1.88 -2.39
N PHE A 34 12.86 0.94 -3.13
CA PHE A 34 13.49 0.36 -4.32
C PHE A 34 13.88 1.45 -5.34
N LYS A 35 12.96 2.34 -5.71
CA LYS A 35 13.21 3.45 -6.66
C LYS A 35 14.29 4.40 -6.13
N ASP A 36 14.31 4.67 -4.83
CA ASP A 36 15.31 5.53 -4.21
C ASP A 36 16.70 4.88 -4.23
N TYR A 37 16.81 3.58 -3.94
CA TYR A 37 18.07 2.84 -4.07
C TYR A 37 18.54 2.74 -5.52
N LEU A 38 17.62 2.51 -6.46
CA LEU A 38 17.95 2.48 -7.89
C LEU A 38 18.48 3.83 -8.36
N ARG A 39 17.90 4.95 -7.89
CA ARG A 39 18.41 6.29 -8.17
C ARG A 39 19.84 6.50 -7.65
N LEU A 40 20.18 5.96 -6.49
CA LEU A 40 21.56 6.05 -5.99
C LEU A 40 22.55 5.36 -6.92
N GLU A 41 22.24 4.16 -7.41
CA GLU A 41 23.10 3.44 -8.37
C GLU A 41 23.22 4.20 -9.70
N ILE A 42 22.12 4.78 -10.19
CA ILE A 42 22.10 5.59 -11.42
C ILE A 42 22.93 6.87 -11.27
N ASN A 43 22.76 7.59 -10.16
CA ASN A 43 23.50 8.83 -9.90
C ASN A 43 25.00 8.55 -9.78
N ASP A 44 25.38 7.49 -9.05
CA ASP A 44 26.77 7.05 -8.95
C ASP A 44 27.36 6.71 -10.32
N TYR A 45 26.61 6.04 -11.20
CA TYR A 45 27.06 5.82 -12.57
C TYR A 45 27.26 7.13 -13.34
N ILE A 46 26.28 8.04 -13.29
CA ILE A 46 26.33 9.33 -13.99
C ILE A 46 27.54 10.16 -13.53
N GLU A 47 27.79 10.21 -12.23
CA GLU A 47 28.85 11.02 -11.62
C GLU A 47 30.25 10.41 -11.81
N ASN A 48 30.37 9.08 -11.68
CA ASN A 48 31.68 8.44 -11.55
C ASN A 48 32.10 7.55 -12.74
N ARG A 49 31.16 7.06 -13.55
CA ARG A 49 31.45 6.04 -14.59
C ARG A 49 30.98 6.43 -16.00
N MET A 50 30.13 7.43 -16.14
CA MET A 50 29.53 7.79 -17.42
C MET A 50 30.56 8.36 -18.39
N SER A 51 30.75 7.68 -19.52
CA SER A 51 31.72 8.05 -20.54
C SER A 51 31.07 8.72 -21.75
N ARG A 52 31.90 9.43 -22.51
CA ARG A 52 31.52 10.02 -23.80
C ARG A 52 32.24 9.30 -24.94
N ASN A 53 31.56 9.17 -26.07
CA ASN A 53 32.15 8.60 -27.28
C ASN A 53 33.02 9.64 -28.02
N LYS A 54 33.64 9.21 -29.13
CA LYS A 54 34.48 10.08 -29.98
C LYS A 54 33.74 11.30 -30.54
N ASN A 55 32.41 11.25 -30.63
CA ASN A 55 31.56 12.35 -31.09
C ASN A 55 31.06 13.22 -29.93
N ASN A 56 31.66 13.09 -28.73
CA ASN A 56 31.29 13.78 -27.51
C ASN A 56 29.86 13.50 -26.98
N ASN A 57 29.21 12.44 -27.47
CA ASN A 57 27.90 12.01 -27.00
C ASN A 57 28.03 11.06 -25.81
N PHE A 58 27.08 11.13 -24.88
CA PHE A 58 27.02 10.18 -23.76
C PHE A 58 26.79 8.75 -24.23
N VAL A 59 27.54 7.82 -23.65
CA VAL A 59 27.40 6.40 -23.91
C VAL A 59 26.37 5.81 -22.95
N LYS A 60 25.38 5.11 -23.51
CA LYS A 60 24.38 4.39 -22.70
C LYS A 60 25.06 3.31 -21.84
N PRO A 61 24.59 3.09 -20.60
CA PRO A 61 25.07 1.98 -19.79
C PRO A 61 24.82 0.65 -20.49
N ASN A 62 25.72 -0.31 -20.27
CA ASN A 62 25.54 -1.66 -20.78
C ASN A 62 24.43 -2.39 -20.00
N LEU A 63 23.86 -3.46 -20.59
CA LEU A 63 22.74 -4.17 -19.97
C LEU A 63 23.12 -4.83 -18.64
N GLN A 64 24.32 -5.39 -18.52
CA GLN A 64 24.76 -6.06 -17.29
C GLN A 64 24.89 -5.07 -16.13
N GLU A 65 25.33 -3.84 -16.41
CA GLU A 65 25.40 -2.73 -15.47
C GLU A 65 24.00 -2.35 -14.97
N VAL A 66 23.02 -2.21 -15.87
CA VAL A 66 21.63 -1.92 -15.46
C VAL A 66 21.04 -3.06 -14.62
N VAL A 67 21.30 -4.32 -15.00
CA VAL A 67 20.86 -5.50 -14.24
C VAL A 67 21.49 -5.53 -12.85
N SER A 68 22.77 -5.15 -12.73
CA SER A 68 23.45 -5.10 -11.43
C SER A 68 22.83 -4.03 -10.52
N TRP A 69 22.48 -2.86 -11.04
CA TRP A 69 21.79 -1.81 -10.27
C TRP A 69 20.44 -2.28 -9.76
N VAL A 70 19.63 -2.92 -10.61
CA VAL A 70 18.32 -3.46 -10.22
C VAL A 70 18.48 -4.52 -9.13
N ARG A 71 19.45 -5.43 -9.28
CA ARG A 71 19.75 -6.45 -8.27
C ARG A 71 20.18 -5.83 -6.94
N ASN A 72 21.09 -4.85 -6.97
CA ASN A 72 21.60 -4.17 -5.78
C ASN A 72 20.49 -3.39 -5.06
N ALA A 73 19.64 -2.69 -5.82
CA ALA A 73 18.49 -1.95 -5.28
C ALA A 73 17.48 -2.89 -4.62
N TRP A 74 17.16 -4.03 -5.25
CA TRP A 74 16.30 -5.04 -4.64
C TRP A 74 16.92 -5.70 -3.42
N GLY A 75 18.22 -6.00 -3.45
CA GLY A 75 18.92 -6.59 -2.30
C GLY A 75 18.94 -5.71 -1.06
N LYS A 76 18.72 -4.39 -1.21
CA LYS A 76 18.58 -3.44 -0.08
C LYS A 76 17.17 -3.44 0.53
N VAL A 77 16.17 -3.96 -0.18
CA VAL A 77 14.81 -4.13 0.36
C VAL A 77 14.75 -5.42 1.16
N THR A 78 14.71 -5.30 2.49
CA THR A 78 14.75 -6.45 3.41
C THR A 78 13.38 -7.08 3.63
N ASP A 79 13.33 -8.36 4.01
CA ASP A 79 12.10 -9.04 4.43
C ASP A 79 11.39 -8.33 5.58
N SER A 80 12.16 -7.70 6.48
CA SER A 80 11.62 -6.85 7.55
C SER A 80 10.85 -5.65 6.98
N CYS A 81 11.33 -5.02 5.89
CA CYS A 81 10.60 -3.93 5.23
C CYS A 81 9.27 -4.43 4.67
N VAL A 82 9.27 -5.60 4.04
CA VAL A 82 8.06 -6.24 3.49
C VAL A 82 7.08 -6.60 4.61
N ALA A 83 7.54 -7.23 5.68
CA ALA A 83 6.71 -7.59 6.82
C ALA A 83 6.08 -6.34 7.47
N LYS A 84 6.86 -5.27 7.66
CA LYS A 84 6.33 -4.00 8.17
C LYS A 84 5.31 -3.38 7.23
N ALA A 85 5.52 -3.46 5.92
CA ALA A 85 4.58 -2.97 4.91
C ALA A 85 3.23 -3.71 4.98
N LEU A 86 3.27 -5.05 5.04
CA LEU A 86 2.06 -5.87 5.12
C LEU A 86 1.26 -5.58 6.39
N LYS A 87 1.92 -5.41 7.52
CA LYS A 87 1.28 -5.02 8.79
C LYS A 87 0.67 -3.62 8.72
N ALA A 88 1.44 -2.66 8.22
CA ALA A 88 1.00 -1.28 8.08
C ALA A 88 -0.23 -1.14 7.15
N GLY A 89 -0.31 -1.97 6.10
CA GLY A 89 -1.41 -1.98 5.14
C GLY A 89 -2.57 -2.92 5.50
N TYR A 90 -2.58 -3.52 6.70
CA TYR A 90 -3.58 -4.52 7.10
C TYR A 90 -3.71 -5.71 6.12
N LEU A 91 -2.60 -6.13 5.51
CA LEU A 91 -2.51 -7.29 4.62
C LEU A 91 -2.01 -8.55 5.34
N ASP A 92 -1.43 -8.38 6.54
CA ASP A 92 -1.04 -9.47 7.42
C ASP A 92 -2.17 -9.79 8.42
N LYS A 93 -2.93 -10.86 8.14
CA LYS A 93 -4.05 -11.32 8.97
C LYS A 93 -3.64 -11.82 10.36
N THR A 94 -2.35 -12.05 10.59
CA THR A 94 -1.85 -12.41 11.93
C THR A 94 -1.68 -11.18 12.82
N SER A 95 -1.73 -9.97 12.24
CA SER A 95 -1.60 -8.72 12.96
C SER A 95 -2.97 -8.06 13.19
N PRO A 96 -3.21 -7.49 14.38
CA PRO A 96 -4.49 -6.83 14.69
C PRO A 96 -4.70 -5.59 13.83
N PHE A 97 -5.96 -5.26 13.53
CA PHE A 97 -6.32 -4.11 12.69
C PHE A 97 -5.75 -2.80 13.25
N GLU A 98 -5.78 -2.64 14.56
CA GLU A 98 -5.29 -1.48 15.32
C GLU A 98 -3.80 -1.21 15.11
N ALA A 99 -3.03 -2.24 14.72
CA ALA A 99 -1.62 -2.09 14.40
C ALA A 99 -1.37 -1.47 13.00
N SER A 100 -2.37 -1.47 12.12
CA SER A 100 -2.28 -0.89 10.78
C SER A 100 -2.30 0.64 10.80
N TYR A 101 -1.86 1.27 9.72
CA TYR A 101 -1.96 2.72 9.58
C TYR A 101 -3.37 3.19 9.22
N ILE A 102 -4.15 2.35 8.55
CA ILE A 102 -5.53 2.72 8.19
C ILE A 102 -6.45 2.77 9.41
N ALA A 103 -6.21 1.91 10.42
CA ALA A 103 -6.94 1.96 11.70
C ALA A 103 -6.71 3.27 12.45
N LYS A 104 -5.52 3.87 12.31
CA LYS A 104 -5.16 5.15 12.95
C LYS A 104 -5.69 6.37 12.20
N HIS A 105 -6.34 6.18 11.06
CA HIS A 105 -6.89 7.27 10.28
C HIS A 105 -8.27 7.67 10.82
N ASP A 106 -8.41 8.92 11.28
CA ASP A 106 -9.63 9.45 11.95
C ASP A 106 -10.94 9.14 11.22
N ARG A 107 -10.94 9.22 9.88
CA ARG A 107 -12.12 8.96 9.05
C ARG A 107 -12.26 7.50 8.56
N LEU A 108 -11.18 6.92 8.02
CA LEU A 108 -11.22 5.60 7.39
C LEU A 108 -11.19 4.45 8.40
N GLY A 109 -10.48 4.59 9.52
CA GLY A 109 -10.41 3.58 10.57
C GLY A 109 -11.80 3.19 11.09
N PRO A 110 -12.62 4.16 11.53
CA PRO A 110 -13.99 3.88 11.97
C PRO A 110 -14.93 3.40 10.85
N MET A 111 -14.70 3.76 9.59
CA MET A 111 -15.52 3.28 8.47
C MET A 111 -15.30 1.79 8.20
N ILE A 112 -14.06 1.33 8.22
CA ILE A 112 -13.71 -0.08 8.00
C ILE A 112 -14.17 -0.98 9.15
N LEU A 113 -14.22 -0.46 10.38
CA LEU A 113 -14.77 -1.18 11.53
C LEU A 113 -16.30 -1.32 11.48
N LYS A 114 -17.00 -0.36 10.88
CA LYS A 114 -18.46 -0.41 10.74
C LYS A 114 -18.95 -1.36 9.65
N GLU A 115 -18.12 -1.64 8.64
CA GLU A 115 -18.44 -2.56 7.55
C GLU A 115 -18.70 -4.01 8.01
N PRO A 116 -17.86 -4.64 8.87
CA PRO A 116 -18.15 -5.96 9.43
C PRO A 116 -19.33 -5.94 10.41
N GLU A 117 -19.51 -4.88 11.22
CA GLU A 117 -20.70 -4.75 12.09
C GLU A 117 -22.01 -4.72 11.28
N SER A 118 -22.02 -4.05 10.12
CA SER A 118 -23.18 -4.09 9.22
C SER A 118 -23.42 -5.46 8.58
N ASN A 119 -22.37 -6.26 8.34
CA ASN A 119 -22.51 -7.62 7.81
C ASN A 119 -22.97 -8.62 8.87
N GLU A 120 -22.55 -8.47 10.14
CA GLU A 120 -23.06 -9.27 11.26
C GLU A 120 -24.54 -8.96 11.56
N ILE A 121 -24.95 -7.69 11.46
CA ILE A 121 -26.36 -7.30 11.56
C ILE A 121 -27.19 -7.93 10.43
N LEU A 122 -26.67 -7.98 9.20
CA LEU A 122 -27.37 -8.61 8.06
C LEU A 122 -27.49 -10.14 8.21
N ALA A 123 -26.45 -10.80 8.75
CA ALA A 123 -26.46 -12.23 9.05
C ALA A 123 -27.39 -12.59 10.22
N GLY A 124 -27.49 -11.71 11.23
CA GLY A 124 -28.43 -11.86 12.34
C GLY A 124 -29.89 -11.67 11.93
N ILE A 125 -30.16 -10.84 10.92
CA ILE A 125 -31.52 -10.63 10.37
C ILE A 125 -31.99 -11.85 9.54
N GLN A 126 -31.08 -12.59 8.89
CA GLN A 126 -31.43 -13.84 8.19
C GLN A 126 -31.76 -15.02 9.13
N GLY A 127 -31.44 -14.92 10.43
CA GLY A 127 -31.77 -15.94 11.43
C GLY A 127 -33.09 -15.68 12.18
N LEU A 128 -33.80 -14.60 11.85
CA LEU A 128 -35.17 -14.37 12.31
C LEU A 128 -36.11 -14.87 11.23
N ASP A 129 -36.27 -16.19 11.20
CA ASP A 129 -37.26 -16.87 10.37
C ASP A 129 -38.63 -16.23 10.58
N LEU A 130 -39.27 -16.01 9.43
CA LEU A 130 -40.65 -15.57 9.23
C LEU A 130 -41.57 -16.40 10.12
N GLU A 131 -42.44 -15.72 10.87
CA GLU A 131 -43.52 -16.38 11.59
C GLU A 131 -44.28 -17.33 10.64
N GLU A 132 -44.34 -18.57 11.11
CA GLU A 132 -45.35 -19.61 10.86
C GLU A 132 -46.46 -19.19 9.88
N ASN A 133 -46.41 -19.74 8.66
CA ASN A 133 -47.56 -19.68 7.76
C ASN A 133 -48.70 -20.46 8.41
N ASP A 134 -49.72 -19.76 8.89
CA ASP A 134 -50.99 -20.36 9.30
C ASP A 134 -51.60 -21.15 8.13
N ASP A 135 -51.91 -22.40 8.42
CA ASP A 135 -52.59 -23.36 7.55
C ASP A 135 -53.89 -22.79 6.96
N ILE A 136 -53.98 -22.75 5.63
CA ILE A 136 -55.23 -22.51 4.91
C ILE A 136 -55.99 -23.86 4.87
N PRO A 137 -57.22 -23.98 5.38
CA PRO A 137 -57.96 -25.23 5.25
C PRO A 137 -58.46 -25.38 3.81
N GLU A 138 -58.21 -26.55 3.22
CA GLU A 138 -58.84 -27.00 1.98
C GLU A 138 -60.33 -27.31 2.27
N ASP A 139 -61.23 -26.51 1.70
CA ASP A 139 -62.66 -26.84 1.67
C ASP A 139 -62.97 -27.78 0.48
N GLU A 140 -63.74 -28.82 0.77
CA GLU A 140 -64.22 -29.93 -0.11
C GLU A 140 -64.99 -29.49 -1.37
#